data_AF-A0A2N1N633-F1
#
_entry.id   AF-A0A2N1N633-F1
#
_cell.length_a   1.000
_cell.length_b   1.000
_cell.length_c   1.000
_cell.angle_alpha   90.00
_cell.angle_beta   90.00
_cell.angle_gamma   90.00
#
_symmetry.space_group_name_H-M   'P 1'
#
loop_
_entity.id
_entity.type
_entity.pdbx_description
1 polymer ?
#
loop_
_entity_poly.entity_id
_entity_poly.type
_entity_poly.pdbx_seq_one_letter_code
_entity_poly.pdbx_strand_id
1 'polypeptide(L)' 'MYHNGKGVDIDYKKAFELYYKAANSGSKNAQYNLALMYEYGEGVKRNINLAIDWCEKSANQGNQEAQDRLEKLYQAYVLE' A
#
# COMPACT_ATOMS: atom_id res chain seq x y z
N MET A 1 -26.54 12.22 15.43
CA MET A 1 -25.59 12.10 14.31
C MET A 1 -24.69 10.91 14.59
N TYR A 2 -25.17 9.70 14.25
CA TYR A 2 -24.46 8.47 14.58
C TYR A 2 -23.19 8.34 13.75
N HIS A 3 -22.06 8.23 14.44
CA HIS A 3 -20.76 7.87 13.90
C HIS A 3 -20.89 6.76 12.86
N ASN A 4 -20.58 7.06 11.60
CA ASN A 4 -20.40 6.04 10.56
C ASN A 4 -19.05 5.34 10.78
N GLY A 5 -18.92 4.63 11.90
CA GLY A 5 -17.94 3.58 12.14
C GLY A 5 -18.51 2.22 11.71
N LYS A 6 -19.05 2.16 10.49
CA LYS A 6 -19.63 0.94 9.89
C LYS A 6 -18.91 0.60 8.59
N GLY A 7 -17.64 0.27 8.75
CA GLY A 7 -17.00 -0.81 8.02
C GLY A 7 -16.16 -1.48 9.09
N VAL A 8 -16.24 -2.79 9.21
CA VAL A 8 -15.40 -3.60 10.12
C VAL A 8 -14.02 -2.96 10.20
N ASP A 9 -13.45 -2.75 11.39
CA ASP A 9 -11.98 -2.77 11.53
C ASP A 9 -11.57 -4.16 11.02
N ILE A 10 -11.60 -4.36 9.70
CA ILE A 10 -10.80 -5.38 9.02
C ILE A 10 -9.45 -5.06 9.61
N ASP A 11 -8.97 -5.96 10.46
CA ASP A 11 -7.86 -5.69 11.37
C ASP A 11 -6.66 -5.27 10.52
N TYR A 12 -6.58 -3.98 10.21
CA TYR A 12 -5.69 -3.46 9.19
C TYR A 12 -4.27 -3.60 9.71
N LYS A 13 -4.08 -3.63 11.03
CA LYS A 13 -2.82 -4.02 11.66
C LYS A 13 -2.47 -5.47 11.33
N LYS A 14 -3.39 -6.42 11.50
CA LYS A 14 -3.15 -7.81 11.13
C LYS A 14 -2.97 -8.02 9.61
N ALA A 15 -3.73 -7.32 8.79
CA ALA A 15 -3.56 -7.33 7.34
C ALA A 15 -2.17 -6.76 6.96
N PHE A 16 -1.76 -5.65 7.59
CA PHE A 16 -0.44 -5.08 7.43
C PHE A 16 0.65 -6.10 7.78
N GLU A 17 0.56 -6.77 8.94
CA GLU A 17 1.53 -7.79 9.34
C GLU A 17 1.63 -8.95 8.33
N LEU A 18 0.50 -9.44 7.83
CA LEU A 18 0.45 -10.52 6.84
C LEU A 18 1.07 -10.08 5.51
N TYR A 19 0.67 -8.92 4.99
CA TYR A 19 1.24 -8.38 3.75
C TYR A 19 2.71 -8.04 3.92
N TYR A 20 3.13 -7.51 5.07
CA TYR A 20 4.52 -7.21 5.37
C TYR A 20 5.39 -8.48 5.30
N LYS A 21 4.95 -9.58 5.93
CA LYS A 21 5.66 -10.86 5.87
C LYS A 21 5.73 -11.42 4.44
N ALA A 22 4.62 -11.40 3.71
CA ALA A 22 4.56 -11.92 2.35
C ALA A 22 5.34 -11.05 1.35
N ALA A 23 5.33 -9.73 1.53
CA ALA A 23 6.06 -8.77 0.71
C ALA A 23 7.58 -8.93 0.87
N ASN A 24 8.05 -9.14 2.11
CA ASN A 24 9.43 -9.48 2.41
C ASN A 24 9.84 -10.87 1.88
N SER A 25 8.87 -11.76 1.66
CA SER A 25 9.09 -13.05 1.00
C SER A 25 9.07 -12.95 -0.54
N GLY A 26 8.99 -11.72 -1.09
CA GLY A 26 9.05 -11.46 -2.52
C GLY A 26 7.70 -11.46 -3.26
N SER A 27 6.57 -11.67 -2.59
CA SER A 27 5.26 -11.71 -3.27
C SER A 27 4.90 -10.33 -3.85
N LYS A 28 4.87 -10.20 -5.18
CA LYS A 28 4.49 -8.94 -5.86
C LYS A 28 3.10 -8.43 -5.47
N ASN A 29 2.13 -9.33 -5.31
CA ASN A 29 0.79 -8.94 -4.88
C ASN A 29 0.79 -8.41 -3.44
N ALA A 30 1.60 -9.00 -2.55
CA ALA A 30 1.72 -8.51 -1.19
C ALA A 30 2.47 -7.17 -1.12
N GLN A 31 3.52 -6.99 -1.93
CA GLN A 31 4.23 -5.72 -2.05
C GLN A 31 3.30 -4.60 -2.54
N TYR A 32 2.46 -4.87 -3.53
CA TYR A 32 1.45 -3.91 -3.99
C TYR A 32 0.44 -3.56 -2.88
N ASN A 33 -0.13 -4.56 -2.21
CA ASN A 33 -1.07 -4.30 -1.11
C ASN A 33 -0.42 -3.51 0.03
N LEU A 34 0.82 -3.84 0.39
CA LEU A 34 1.56 -3.11 1.41
C LEU A 34 1.81 -1.65 1.00
N ALA A 35 2.06 -1.39 -0.29
CA ALA A 35 2.16 -0.03 -0.81
C ALA A 35 0.86 0.76 -0.62
N LEU A 36 -0.30 0.17 -0.94
CA LEU A 36 -1.61 0.80 -0.72
C LEU A 36 -1.87 1.11 0.76
N MET A 37 -1.47 0.21 1.67
CA MET A 37 -1.62 0.44 3.10
C MET A 37 -0.79 1.64 3.58
N TYR A 38 0.42 1.83 3.05
CA TYR A 38 1.22 3.02 3.31
C TYR A 38 0.67 4.28 2.62
N GLU A 39 0.06 4.17 1.44
CA GLU A 39 -0.56 5.29 0.71
C GLU A 39 -1.77 5.85 1.48
N TYR A 40 -2.64 4.97 1.96
CA TYR A 40 -3.89 5.34 2.65
C TYR A 40 -3.76 5.43 4.18
N GLY A 41 -2.66 4.94 4.75
CA GLY A 41 -2.49 4.89 6.21
C GLY A 41 -3.40 3.85 6.88
N GLU A 42 -3.69 2.75 6.18
CA GLU A 42 -4.51 1.66 6.68
C GLU A 42 -3.64 0.73 7.52
N GLY A 43 -3.90 0.63 8.83
CA GLY A 43 -3.14 -0.26 9.73
C GLY A 43 -1.71 0.19 10.03
N VAL A 44 -1.22 1.23 9.35
CA VAL A 44 0.10 1.84 9.51
C VAL A 44 0.01 3.36 9.30
N LYS A 45 0.96 4.14 9.79
CA LYS A 45 1.03 5.57 9.49
C LYS A 45 1.24 5.78 7.99
N ARG A 46 0.43 6.64 7.36
CA ARG A 46 0.60 7.05 5.95
C ARG A 46 2.04 7.50 5.68
N ASN A 47 2.66 6.94 4.64
CA ASN A 47 4.00 7.28 4.20
C ASN A 47 4.14 7.03 2.68
N ILE A 48 4.13 8.11 1.90
CA ILE A 48 4.16 8.04 0.43
C ILE A 48 5.50 7.52 -0.09
N ASN A 49 6.63 7.84 0.54
CA ASN A 49 7.93 7.32 0.14
C ASN A 49 7.98 5.79 0.27
N LEU A 50 7.49 5.23 1.38
CA LEU A 50 7.39 3.78 1.54
C LEU A 50 6.38 3.15 0.57
N ALA A 51 5.29 3.85 0.25
CA ALA A 51 4.34 3.37 -0.76
C ALA A 51 5.00 3.26 -2.15
N ILE A 52 5.79 4.26 -2.54
CA ILE A 52 6.58 4.27 -3.77
C ILE A 52 7.57 3.10 -3.76
N ASP A 53 8.38 2.96 -2.71
CA ASP A 53 9.39 1.88 -2.60
C ASP A 53 8.77 0.48 -2.79
N TRP A 54 7.61 0.23 -2.17
CA TRP A 54 6.93 -1.05 -2.29
C TRP A 54 6.22 -1.24 -3.65
N CYS A 55 5.67 -0.18 -4.24
CA CYS A 55 5.16 -0.22 -5.60
C CYS A 55 6.26 -0.53 -6.61
N GLU A 56 7.44 0.08 -6.50
CA GLU A 56 8.58 -0.19 -7.39
C GLU A 56 9.02 -1.65 -7.33
N LYS A 57 9.16 -2.22 -6.13
CA LYS A 57 9.49 -3.65 -5.96
C LYS A 57 8.46 -4.56 -6.64
N SER A 58 7.17 -4.23 -6.53
CA SER A 58 6.09 -4.97 -7.17
C SER A 58 6.09 -4.80 -8.69
N ALA A 59 6.25 -3.57 -9.17
CA ALA A 59 6.29 -3.20 -10.58
C ALA A 59 7.46 -3.87 -11.33
N ASN A 60 8.63 -3.95 -10.69
CA ASN A 60 9.82 -4.64 -11.20
C ASN A 60 9.62 -6.16 -11.35
N GLN A 61 8.60 -6.73 -10.71
CA GLN A 61 8.17 -8.12 -10.87
C GLN A 61 7.01 -8.30 -11.87
N GLY A 62 6.74 -7.27 -12.68
CA GLY A 62 5.66 -7.28 -13.68
C GLY A 62 4.26 -7.27 -13.05
N ASN A 63 4.06 -6.51 -11.96
CA ASN A 63 2.72 -6.19 -11.48
C ASN A 63 2.22 -4.90 -12.17
N GLN A 64 1.25 -5.03 -13.08
CA GLN A 64 0.71 -3.90 -13.83
C GLN A 64 -0.01 -2.89 -12.93
N GLU A 65 -0.76 -3.35 -11.92
CA GLU A 65 -1.45 -2.46 -10.98
C GLU A 65 -0.48 -1.60 -10.17
N ALA A 66 0.70 -2.15 -9.86
CA ALA A 66 1.76 -1.41 -9.20
C ALA A 66 2.43 -0.38 -10.13
N GLN A 67 2.59 -0.70 -11.42
CA GLN A 67 3.12 0.25 -12.42
C GLN A 67 2.16 1.43 -12.59
N ASP A 68 0.87 1.16 -12.79
CA ASP A 68 -0.16 2.20 -12.95
C ASP A 68 -0.31 3.05 -11.67
N ARG A 69 -0.11 2.44 -10.49
CA ARG A 69 -0.13 3.17 -9.22
C ARG A 69 1.10 4.05 -9.04
N LEU A 70 2.29 3.54 -9.37
CA LEU A 70 3.55 4.26 -9.25
C LEU A 70 3.53 5.55 -10.07
N GLU A 71 2.97 5.52 -11.28
CA GLU A 71 2.80 6.72 -12.11
C GLU A 71 1.95 7.79 -11.39
N LYS A 72 0.83 7.38 -10.78
CA LYS A 72 -0.04 8.29 -10.02
C LYS A 72 0.65 8.84 -8.78
N LEU A 73 1.41 8.01 -8.07
CA LEU A 73 2.17 8.44 -6.88
C LEU A 73 3.25 9.46 -7.24
N TYR A 74 3.96 9.27 -8.34
CA TYR A 74 4.95 10.24 -8.81
C TYR A 74 4.31 11.56 -9.26
N GLN A 75 3.18 11.52 -9.95
CA GLN A 75 2.45 12.74 -10.31
C GLN A 75 1.99 13.51 -9.06
N ALA A 76 1.50 12.81 -8.04
CA ALA A 76 1.08 13.43 -6.78
C ALA A 76 2.26 14.01 -5.97
N TYR A 77 3.41 13.31 -5.96
CA TYR A 77 4.59 13.73 -5.20
C TYR A 77 5.26 14.99 -5.75
N VAL A 78 5.16 15.23 -7.06
CA VAL A 78 5.73 16.44 -7.71
C VAL A 78 4.86 17.69 -7.46
N LEU A 79 3.66 17.53 -6.90
CA LEU A 79 2.72 18.61 -6.62
C LEU A 79 2.68 19.05 -5.15
N GLU A 80 3.40 18.35 -4.25
CA GLU A 80 3.59 18.73 -2.83
C GLU A 80 4.93 19.47 -2.62
#